data_AF-A0A0P7HAM1-F1
#
_entry.id   AF-A0A0P7HAM1-F1
#
_cell.length_a   1.000
_cell.length_b   1.000
_cell.length_c   1.000
_cell.angle_alpha   90.00
_cell.angle_beta   90.00
_cell.angle_gamma   90.00
#
_symmetry.space_group_name_H-M   'P 1'
#
loop_
_entity.id
_entity.type
_entity.pdbx_description
1 polymer ?
#
loop_
_entity_poly.entity_id
_entity_poly.type
_entity_poly.pdbx_seq_one_letter_code
_entity_poly.pdbx_strand_id
1 'polypeptide(L)'
;MEPARIPESFPAPSYRGNQERALADIRDAFAAGNDVVLVRAPTGSGKSLLARSIMGAARTVAEADPAQPTGAYYTTPQVSQLDDVEADDLLDDFRVIRGRTTTTASSPASTTRRSIRPPACARRGSTARFATAVRTSPIARSRRTNPSRR
;
A
#
# COMPACT_ATOMS: atom_id res chain seq x y z
N MET A 1 -3.15 13.24 -0.69
CA MET A 1 -3.03 12.56 -2.00
C MET A 1 -3.47 13.53 -3.06
N GLU A 2 -3.08 13.31 -4.31
CA GLU A 2 -3.50 14.11 -5.46
C GLU A 2 -4.37 13.25 -6.38
N PRO A 3 -5.72 13.29 -6.23
CA PRO A 3 -6.61 12.37 -6.95
C PRO A 3 -6.47 12.43 -8.47
N ALA A 4 -6.15 13.61 -9.03
CA ALA A 4 -5.97 13.78 -10.47
C ALA A 4 -4.89 12.86 -11.06
N ARG A 5 -3.88 12.48 -10.26
CA ARG A 5 -2.80 11.57 -10.67
C ARG A 5 -3.23 10.11 -10.78
N ILE A 6 -4.40 9.72 -10.25
CA ILE A 6 -4.81 8.31 -10.21
C ILE A 6 -4.87 7.72 -11.64
N PRO A 7 -5.66 8.26 -12.59
CA PRO A 7 -5.75 7.67 -13.93
C PRO A 7 -4.42 7.70 -14.68
N GLU A 8 -3.65 8.78 -14.53
CA GLU A 8 -2.34 8.98 -15.16
C GLU A 8 -1.27 8.01 -14.65
N SER A 9 -1.40 7.56 -13.39
CA SER A 9 -0.48 6.63 -12.77
C SER A 9 -0.77 5.16 -13.12
N PHE A 10 -1.65 4.90 -14.10
CA PHE A 10 -1.96 3.54 -14.50
C PHE A 10 -0.76 2.88 -15.19
N PRO A 11 -0.29 1.71 -14.73
CA PRO A 11 1.00 1.17 -15.17
C PRO A 11 0.94 0.48 -16.55
N ALA A 12 -0.24 0.05 -17.01
CA ALA A 12 -0.36 -0.65 -18.28
C ALA A 12 -0.65 0.33 -19.44
N PRO A 13 -0.25 0.01 -20.69
CA PRO A 13 -0.44 0.89 -21.84
C PRO A 13 -1.91 1.13 -22.22
N SER A 14 -2.82 0.28 -21.73
CA SER A 14 -4.25 0.38 -22.02
C SER A 14 -5.08 -0.25 -20.90
N TYR A 15 -6.23 0.34 -20.60
CA TYR A 15 -7.21 -0.24 -19.68
C TYR A 15 -7.87 -1.49 -20.26
N ARG A 16 -8.30 -2.39 -19.37
CA ARG A 16 -9.09 -3.59 -19.70
C ARG A 16 -10.40 -3.59 -18.93
N GLY A 17 -11.48 -4.06 -19.57
CA GLY A 17 -12.78 -4.23 -18.92
C GLY A 17 -13.31 -2.94 -18.31
N ASN A 18 -13.57 -2.95 -17.00
CA ASN A 18 -14.10 -1.81 -16.25
C ASN A 18 -13.04 -0.97 -15.53
N GLN A 19 -11.75 -1.16 -15.82
CA GLN A 19 -10.66 -0.50 -15.08
C GLN A 19 -10.69 1.02 -15.20
N GLU A 20 -10.86 1.56 -16.40
CA GLU A 20 -10.89 3.01 -16.65
C GLU A 20 -12.02 3.68 -15.84
N ARG A 21 -13.23 3.14 -15.93
CA ARG A 21 -14.38 3.62 -15.18
C ARG A 21 -14.15 3.51 -13.67
N ALA A 22 -13.63 2.38 -13.20
CA ALA A 22 -13.35 2.20 -11.78
C ALA A 22 -12.35 3.24 -11.25
N LEU A 23 -11.29 3.57 -12.01
CA LEU A 23 -10.34 4.61 -11.61
C LEU A 23 -10.94 6.01 -11.63
N ALA A 24 -11.80 6.31 -12.61
CA ALA A 24 -12.55 7.57 -12.64
C ALA A 24 -13.46 7.71 -11.41
N ASP A 25 -14.22 6.66 -11.08
CA ASP A 25 -15.10 6.66 -9.91
C ASP A 25 -14.30 6.82 -8.59
N ILE A 26 -13.14 6.16 -8.48
CA ILE A 26 -12.25 6.28 -7.32
C ILE A 26 -11.66 7.69 -7.22
N ARG A 27 -11.20 8.26 -8.35
CA ARG A 27 -10.70 9.64 -8.41
C ARG A 27 -11.76 10.60 -7.91
N ASP A 28 -12.97 10.50 -8.44
CA ASP A 28 -14.06 11.42 -8.10
C ASP A 28 -14.46 11.30 -6.63
N ALA A 29 -14.46 10.08 -6.09
CA ALA A 29 -14.68 9.87 -4.67
C ALA A 29 -13.60 10.55 -3.80
N PHE A 30 -12.32 10.39 -4.12
CA PHE A 30 -11.25 11.08 -3.37
C PHE A 30 -11.26 12.61 -3.58
N ALA A 31 -11.57 13.09 -4.78
CA ALA A 31 -11.71 14.51 -5.08
C ALA A 31 -12.88 15.17 -4.34
N ALA A 32 -13.93 14.41 -4.04
CA ALA A 32 -15.04 14.83 -3.19
C ALA A 32 -14.67 14.89 -1.68
N GLY A 33 -13.42 14.62 -1.32
CA GLY A 33 -12.92 14.73 0.06
C GLY A 33 -13.12 13.48 0.92
N ASN A 34 -13.42 12.32 0.31
CA ASN A 34 -13.52 11.07 1.06
C ASN A 34 -12.14 10.57 1.50
N ASP A 35 -11.98 10.23 2.78
CA ASP A 35 -10.75 9.60 3.29
C ASP A 35 -10.65 8.10 2.95
N VAL A 36 -11.81 7.45 2.79
CA VAL A 36 -11.92 6.00 2.55
C VAL A 36 -12.89 5.75 1.40
N VAL A 37 -12.44 4.99 0.40
CA VAL A 37 -13.25 4.58 -0.76
C VAL A 37 -13.33 3.05 -0.78
N LEU A 38 -14.56 2.51 -0.84
CA LEU A 38 -14.80 1.07 -0.94
C LEU A 38 -15.15 0.72 -2.38
N VAL A 39 -14.33 -0.14 -2.98
CA VAL A 39 -14.47 -0.54 -4.39
C VAL A 39 -14.80 -2.02 -4.46
N ARG A 40 -15.83 -2.36 -5.24
CA ARG A 40 -16.13 -3.76 -5.56
C ARG A 40 -15.41 -4.17 -6.83
N ALA A 41 -14.28 -4.85 -6.69
CA ALA A 41 -13.49 -5.37 -7.81
C ALA A 41 -13.49 -6.91 -7.82
N PRO A 42 -14.11 -7.57 -8.82
CA PRO A 42 -14.14 -9.03 -8.91
C PRO A 42 -12.73 -9.63 -9.18
N THR A 43 -12.59 -10.96 -9.06
CA THR A 43 -11.38 -11.67 -9.50
C THR A 43 -11.11 -11.42 -10.99
N GLY A 44 -9.84 -11.35 -11.40
CA GLY A 44 -9.46 -11.05 -12.78
C GLY A 44 -9.54 -9.58 -13.23
N SER A 45 -10.08 -8.67 -12.42
CA SER A 45 -10.20 -7.22 -12.78
C SER A 45 -8.89 -6.42 -12.78
N GLY A 46 -7.73 -7.06 -12.53
CA GLY A 46 -6.44 -6.38 -12.43
C GLY A 46 -6.33 -5.49 -11.18
N LYS A 47 -6.77 -6.01 -10.03
CA LYS A 47 -6.86 -5.24 -8.77
C LYS A 47 -5.51 -4.67 -8.31
N SER A 48 -4.41 -5.37 -8.57
CA SER A 48 -3.07 -4.88 -8.26
C SER A 48 -2.69 -3.67 -9.12
N LEU A 49 -3.11 -3.62 -10.39
CA LEU A 49 -2.90 -2.45 -11.26
C LEU A 49 -3.76 -1.25 -10.82
N LEU A 50 -5.01 -1.50 -10.40
CA LEU A 50 -5.85 -0.45 -9.79
C LEU A 50 -5.20 0.07 -8.50
N ALA A 51 -4.69 -0.82 -7.64
CA ALA A 51 -3.96 -0.44 -6.45
C ALA A 51 -2.73 0.40 -6.78
N ARG A 52 -1.92 -0.01 -7.77
CA ARG A 52 -0.74 0.73 -8.21
C ARG A 52 -1.07 2.13 -8.69
N SER A 53 -2.13 2.28 -9.46
CA SER A 53 -2.62 3.59 -9.93
C SER A 53 -3.04 4.49 -8.75
N ILE A 54 -3.79 3.98 -7.77
CA ILE A 54 -4.14 4.73 -6.55
C ILE A 54 -2.89 5.12 -5.76
N MET A 55 -1.92 4.21 -5.64
CA MET A 55 -0.67 4.48 -4.92
C MET A 55 0.18 5.55 -5.60
N GLY A 56 0.13 5.67 -6.93
CA GLY A 56 0.81 6.73 -7.68
C GLY A 56 0.30 8.14 -7.37
N ALA A 57 -0.91 8.26 -6.82
CA ALA A 57 -1.47 9.53 -6.33
C ALA A 57 -1.05 9.88 -4.89
N ALA A 58 -0.24 9.04 -4.23
CA ALA A 58 0.29 9.35 -2.91
C ALA A 58 1.25 10.54 -2.98
N ARG A 59 1.27 11.36 -1.91
CA ARG A 59 2.28 12.42 -1.80
C ARG A 59 3.65 11.81 -1.62
N THR A 60 4.63 12.39 -2.28
CA THR A 60 6.04 12.12 -2.00
C THR A 60 6.51 12.87 -0.75
N VAL A 61 7.68 12.50 -0.22
CA VAL A 61 8.29 13.19 0.91
C VAL A 61 8.64 14.65 0.58
N ALA A 62 8.94 14.95 -0.68
CA ALA A 62 9.26 16.30 -1.13
C ALA A 62 8.03 17.22 -1.19
N GLU A 63 6.84 16.66 -1.41
CA GLU A 63 5.59 17.41 -1.57
C GLU A 63 4.82 17.61 -0.26
N ALA A 64 5.19 16.90 0.81
CA ALA A 64 4.42 16.84 2.03
C ALA A 64 5.05 17.63 3.18
N ASP A 65 4.21 18.32 3.95
CA ASP A 65 4.63 18.86 5.24
C ASP A 65 5.00 17.72 6.22
N PRO A 66 5.85 17.96 7.24
CA PRO A 66 6.29 16.91 8.17
C PRO A 66 5.18 16.16 8.90
N ALA A 67 4.00 16.78 9.07
CA ALA A 67 2.84 16.16 9.71
C ALA A 67 1.95 15.39 8.73
N GLN A 68 2.13 15.59 7.42
CA GLN A 68 1.30 14.98 6.40
C GLN A 68 1.78 13.56 6.04
N PRO A 69 0.84 12.64 5.77
CA PRO A 69 1.18 11.29 5.34
C PRO A 69 1.76 11.29 3.92
N THR A 70 2.73 10.40 3.71
CA THR A 70 3.44 10.18 2.45
C THR A 70 3.48 8.70 2.09
N GLY A 71 3.60 8.41 0.80
CA GLY A 71 3.59 7.05 0.28
C GLY A 71 2.25 6.34 0.48
N ALA A 72 2.24 5.04 0.16
CA ALA A 72 1.06 4.21 0.29
C ALA A 72 1.44 2.75 0.55
N TYR A 73 0.50 1.98 1.07
CA TYR A 73 0.64 0.55 1.30
C TYR A 73 -0.48 -0.20 0.61
N TYR A 74 -0.12 -1.22 -0.15
CA TYR A 74 -1.03 -2.25 -0.64
C TYR A 74 -0.95 -3.46 0.29
N THR A 75 -2.11 -3.93 0.75
CA THR A 75 -2.17 -5.11 1.63
C THR A 75 -3.08 -6.15 1.03
N THR A 76 -2.65 -7.41 1.12
CA THR A 76 -3.42 -8.56 0.65
C THR A 76 -3.30 -9.69 1.67
N PRO A 77 -4.40 -10.44 1.96
CA PRO A 77 -4.38 -11.46 3.00
C PRO A 77 -3.59 -12.74 2.63
N GLN A 78 -3.38 -13.02 1.34
CA GLN A 78 -2.71 -14.25 0.89
C GLN A 78 -1.28 -13.99 0.41
N VAL A 79 -0.33 -14.81 0.86
CA VAL A 79 1.08 -14.72 0.46
C VAL A 79 1.27 -14.98 -1.04
N SER A 80 0.52 -15.93 -1.61
CA SER A 80 0.57 -16.22 -3.06
C SER A 80 0.24 -15.01 -3.92
N GLN A 81 -0.64 -14.12 -3.44
CA GLN A 81 -0.98 -12.89 -4.16
C GLN A 81 0.13 -11.83 -4.07
N LEU A 82 1.04 -11.95 -3.11
CA LEU A 82 2.26 -11.15 -3.08
C LEU A 82 3.30 -11.70 -4.06
N ASP A 83 3.37 -13.02 -4.24
CA ASP A 83 4.20 -13.65 -5.27
C ASP A 83 3.77 -13.20 -6.68
N ASP A 84 2.46 -13.20 -6.96
CA ASP A 84 1.91 -12.73 -8.24
C ASP A 84 2.28 -11.26 -8.53
N VAL A 85 2.34 -10.41 -7.49
CA VAL A 85 2.71 -9.00 -7.61
C VAL A 85 4.21 -8.82 -7.81
N GLU A 86 5.04 -9.62 -7.13
CA GLU A 86 6.49 -9.58 -7.27
C GLU A 86 6.96 -10.06 -8.64
N ALA A 87 6.18 -10.94 -9.29
CA ALA A 87 6.46 -11.48 -10.62
C ALA A 87 5.91 -10.64 -11.78
N ASP A 88 5.15 -9.57 -11.53
CA ASP A 88 4.54 -8.73 -12.57
C ASP A 88 5.45 -7.54 -12.90
N ASP A 89 5.97 -7.50 -14.12
CA ASP A 89 6.85 -6.43 -14.61
C ASP A 89 6.21 -5.03 -14.55
N LEU A 90 4.88 -4.94 -14.58
CA LEU A 90 4.15 -3.66 -14.46
C LEU A 90 4.11 -3.12 -13.02
N LEU A 91 4.59 -3.91 -12.05
CA LEU A 91 4.57 -3.62 -10.62
C LEU A 91 5.98 -3.70 -10.01
N ASP A 92 7.03 -3.59 -10.83
CA ASP A 92 8.43 -3.71 -10.44
C ASP A 92 8.89 -2.70 -9.37
N ASP A 93 8.18 -1.57 -9.27
CA ASP A 93 8.40 -0.52 -8.28
C ASP A 93 7.83 -0.85 -6.89
N PHE A 94 7.04 -1.92 -6.76
CA PHE A 94 6.56 -2.39 -5.47
C PHE A 94 7.70 -3.00 -4.65
N ARG A 95 7.71 -2.67 -3.36
CA ARG A 95 8.58 -3.32 -2.37
C ARG A 95 7.74 -4.26 -1.52
N VAL A 96 7.87 -5.57 -1.77
CA VAL A 96 7.12 -6.59 -1.06
C VAL A 96 7.70 -6.81 0.34
N ILE A 97 6.85 -6.67 1.36
CA ILE A 97 7.21 -6.89 2.76
C ILE A 97 6.52 -8.17 3.23
N ARG A 98 7.32 -9.13 3.72
CA ARG A 98 6.84 -10.41 4.26
C ARG A 98 7.23 -10.56 5.73
N GLY A 99 6.38 -11.22 6.50
CA GLY A 99 6.74 -11.64 7.85
C GLY A 99 7.92 -12.62 7.80
N ARG A 100 8.82 -12.54 8.79
CA ARG A 100 9.88 -13.54 8.94
C ARG A 100 9.22 -14.88 9.30
N THR A 101 9.19 -15.82 8.38
CA THR A 101 8.70 -17.18 8.63
C THR A 101 9.74 -17.97 9.43
N THR A 102 9.30 -18.73 10.44
CA THR A 102 10.13 -19.65 11.20
C THR A 102 10.28 -20.99 10.47
N THR A 103 10.85 -21.02 9.27
CA THR A 103 11.53 -22.23 8.77
C THR A 103 12.52 -21.87 7.65
N THR A 104 13.72 -22.43 7.78
CA THR A 104 14.90 -22.35 6.89
C THR A 104 15.43 -20.97 6.58
N ALA A 105 16.09 -20.40 7.60
CA ALA A 105 17.34 -19.69 7.35
C ALA A 105 18.38 -20.70 6.84
N SER A 106 18.89 -20.51 5.62
CA SER A 106 20.18 -21.07 5.21
C SER A 106 21.21 -19.94 5.06
N SER A 107 21.62 -19.40 6.21
CA SER A 107 22.91 -18.72 6.46
C SER A 107 23.33 -17.53 5.54
N PRO A 108 24.45 -16.82 5.81
CA PRO A 108 24.35 -15.46 6.31
C PRO A 108 24.97 -14.47 5.33
N ALA A 109 24.13 -13.66 4.69
CA ALA A 109 24.57 -12.39 4.13
C ALA A 109 23.65 -11.31 4.68
N SER A 110 24.15 -10.61 5.69
CA SER A 110 23.54 -9.43 6.27
C SER A 110 23.28 -8.38 5.19
N THR A 111 22.03 -8.24 4.78
CA THR A 111 21.50 -6.96 4.31
C THR A 111 20.39 -6.57 5.27
N THR A 112 20.54 -5.39 5.87
CA THR A 112 19.69 -4.82 6.91
C THR A 112 18.20 -4.88 6.54
N ARG A 113 17.54 -6.00 6.81
CA ARG A 113 16.08 -6.12 6.70
C ARG A 113 15.50 -5.45 7.94
N ARG A 114 15.29 -4.13 7.85
CA ARG A 114 14.62 -3.35 8.92
C ARG A 114 13.28 -4.02 9.22
N SER A 115 13.16 -4.59 10.42
CA SER A 115 11.87 -5.06 10.91
C SER A 115 10.99 -3.83 11.17
N ILE A 116 10.07 -3.54 10.26
CA ILE A 116 8.94 -2.67 10.55
C ILE A 116 7.87 -3.53 11.20
N ARG A 117 7.37 -3.10 12.36
CA ARG A 117 6.28 -3.76 13.08
C ARG A 117 5.00 -3.58 12.25
N PRO A 118 4.39 -4.64 11.70
CA PRO A 118 3.14 -4.48 10.94
C PRO A 118 2.01 -4.11 11.91
N PRO A 119 1.02 -3.30 11.47
CA PRO A 119 -0.19 -3.08 12.25
C PRO A 119 -0.94 -4.41 12.43
N ALA A 120 -1.36 -4.69 13.67
CA ALA A 120 -2.12 -5.89 14.00
C ALA A 120 -3.52 -5.79 13.37
N CYS A 121 -3.82 -6.64 12.39
CA CYS A 121 -5.18 -6.87 11.90
C CYS A 121 -5.39 -8.37 11.68
N ALA A 122 -5.99 -9.01 12.68
CA ALA A 122 -6.55 -10.35 12.59
C ALA A 122 -8.07 -10.25 12.43
N ARG A 123 -8.65 -10.86 11.37
CA ARG A 123 -9.80 -11.80 11.46
C ARG A 123 -10.16 -12.41 10.10
N ARG A 124 -10.51 -13.69 10.13
CA ARG A 124 -10.99 -14.53 9.02
C ARG A 124 -12.33 -14.04 8.46
N GLY A 125 -12.51 -14.19 7.16
CA GLY A 125 -13.78 -14.02 6.46
C GLY A 125 -13.55 -13.92 4.95
N SER A 126 -13.92 -14.95 4.21
CA SER A 126 -13.76 -15.04 2.75
C SER A 126 -14.60 -13.99 2.05
N THR A 127 -13.97 -12.87 1.72
CA THR A 127 -14.39 -11.89 0.72
C THR A 127 -13.15 -11.02 0.51
N ALA A 128 -12.71 -10.84 -0.74
CA ALA A 128 -11.57 -9.97 -1.04
C ALA A 128 -11.94 -8.52 -0.69
N ARG A 129 -11.78 -8.16 0.59
CA ARG A 129 -11.93 -6.80 1.08
C ARG A 129 -10.66 -6.08 0.71
N PHE A 130 -10.75 -5.24 -0.31
CA PHE A 130 -9.77 -4.20 -0.55
C PHE A 130 -9.83 -3.24 0.63
N ALA A 131 -8.90 -3.39 1.57
CA ALA A 131 -8.55 -2.34 2.50
C ALA A 131 -7.27 -1.70 1.97
N THR A 132 -7.40 -0.67 1.13
CA THR A 132 -6.31 0.30 0.98
C THR A 132 -6.27 1.05 2.31
N ALA A 133 -5.57 0.49 3.29
CA ALA A 133 -5.32 1.16 4.55
C ALA A 133 -4.23 2.21 4.31
N VAL A 134 -4.61 3.38 3.80
CA VAL A 134 -3.77 4.59 3.93
C VAL A 134 -3.90 5.02 5.39
N ARG A 135 -3.24 4.30 6.31
CA ARG A 135 -3.22 4.72 7.71
C ARG A 135 -2.13 5.76 7.91
N THR A 136 -2.60 6.98 8.01
CA THR A 136 -1.90 8.22 8.33
C THR A 136 -1.57 8.26 9.82
N SER A 137 -0.30 8.23 10.21
CA SER A 137 0.12 8.67 11.54
C SER A 137 1.60 9.11 11.52
N PRO A 138 1.94 10.26 12.12
CA PRO A 138 3.32 10.69 12.23
C PRO A 138 4.06 9.77 13.20
N ILE A 139 5.22 9.25 12.79
CA ILE A 139 6.16 8.63 13.73
C ILE A 139 6.80 9.78 14.52
N ALA A 140 6.09 10.28 15.54
CA ALA A 140 6.67 11.15 16.53
C ALA A 140 7.69 10.34 17.35
N ARG A 141 8.98 10.58 17.10
CA ARG A 141 10.05 10.10 18.00
C ARG A 141 9.96 10.88 19.31
N SER A 142 9.24 10.33 20.29
CA SER A 142 9.43 10.71 21.69
C SER A 142 10.85 10.35 22.11
N ARG A 143 11.73 11.35 22.23
CA ARG A 143 12.98 11.21 22.99
C ARG A 143 12.57 11.03 24.45
N ARG A 144 12.74 9.82 25.00
CA ARG A 144 12.77 9.62 26.44
C ARG A 144 14.02 10.31 26.99
N THR A 145 13.87 11.53 27.50
CA THR A 145 14.81 12.09 28.47
C THR A 145 14.55 11.40 29.80
N ASN A 146 15.54 10.64 30.27
CA ASN A 146 15.55 9.94 31.54
C ASN A 146 15.90 10.96 32.65
N PRO A 147 15.02 11.28 33.61
CA PRO A 147 15.43 12.09 34.76
C PRO A 147 16.09 11.17 35.80
N SER A 148 17.37 11.45 36.04
CA SER A 148 18.15 11.24 37.26
C SER A 148 17.54 10.38 38.38
N ARG A 149 18.21 9.26 38.67
CA ARG A 149 18.25 8.68 40.02
C ARG A 149 18.99 9.65 40.94
N ARG A 150 18.34 10.08 42.01
CA ARG A 150 18.94 10.48 43.28
C ARG A 150 18.32 9.61 44.36
#